data_AF-A0A7S4T6A9-F1
#
_entry.id   AF-A0A7S4T6A9-F1
#
_cell.length_a   1.000
_cell.length_b   1.000
_cell.length_c   1.000
_cell.angle_alpha   90.00
_cell.angle_beta   90.00
_cell.angle_gamma   90.00
#
_symmetry.space_group_name_H-M   'P 1'
#
loop_
_entity.id
_entity.type
_entity.pdbx_description
1 polymer ?
#
loop_
_entity_poly.entity_id
_entity_poly.type
_entity_poly.pdbx_seq_one_letter_code
_entity_poly.pdbx_strand_id
1 'polypeptide(L)'
;SFGTGDDHVCEKEGMSAVLARLQVLAVKSEAAGRIVTVEDVAVEHWKELGRNYYARYNFEGVDAPDAEQTMREMGGAALAGAEVRGHEGRDERRACVQRTPVDGSVSKNQGIRIIFEDGSPHHFSTLWHRRGRCHRSPLSREV
;
A
#
# COMPACT_ATOMS: atom_id res chain seq x y z
N SER A 1 -10.77 -4.79 2.78
CA SER A 1 -11.23 -3.82 3.78
C SER A 1 -11.15 -2.45 3.15
N PHE A 2 -12.25 -1.70 3.10
CA PHE A 2 -12.22 -0.26 2.86
C PHE A 2 -11.54 0.32 4.11
N GLY A 3 -10.22 0.45 4.09
CA GLY A 3 -9.46 1.11 5.17
C GLY A 3 -9.67 2.63 5.15
N THR A 4 -10.88 3.05 4.83
CA THR A 4 -11.30 4.39 4.46
C THR A 4 -12.05 4.99 5.63
N GLY A 5 -11.42 5.99 6.24
CA GLY A 5 -12.17 7.10 6.83
C GLY A 5 -12.52 8.11 5.73
N ASP A 6 -13.31 9.10 6.11
CA ASP A 6 -13.59 10.32 5.34
C ASP A 6 -13.37 11.52 6.26
N ASP A 7 -13.52 12.76 5.78
CA ASP A 7 -13.24 13.97 6.57
C ASP A 7 -14.14 14.18 7.81
N HIS A 8 -15.26 13.44 7.91
CA HIS A 8 -16.15 13.47 9.07
C HIS A 8 -15.47 13.11 10.41
N VAL A 9 -14.44 12.26 10.41
CA VAL A 9 -13.60 11.94 11.58
C VAL A 9 -12.16 11.70 11.12
N CYS A 10 -11.18 12.27 11.83
CA CYS A 10 -9.75 12.11 11.53
C CYS A 10 -9.17 10.73 11.92
N GLU A 11 -9.94 9.66 11.81
CA GLU A 11 -9.54 8.28 12.09
C GLU A 11 -10.12 7.31 11.06
N LYS A 12 -9.56 6.10 10.97
CA LYS A 12 -10.14 5.04 10.14
C LYS A 12 -11.31 4.42 10.89
N GLU A 13 -12.49 4.41 10.28
CA GLU A 13 -13.73 3.97 10.92
C GLU A 13 -14.39 2.85 10.11
N GLY A 14 -14.57 1.69 10.75
CA GLY A 14 -15.04 0.49 10.07
C GLY A 14 -16.55 0.48 9.81
N MET A 15 -17.35 1.03 10.72
CA MET A 15 -18.81 1.06 10.63
C MET A 15 -19.27 1.94 9.47
N SER A 16 -18.66 3.11 9.30
CA SER A 16 -18.87 4.05 8.21
C SER A 16 -18.59 3.37 6.87
N ALA A 17 -17.52 2.57 6.76
CA ALA A 17 -17.25 1.78 5.57
C ALA A 17 -18.34 0.72 5.30
N VAL A 18 -18.92 0.10 6.34
CA VAL A 18 -20.07 -0.82 6.18
C VAL A 18 -21.32 -0.07 5.72
N LEU A 19 -21.66 1.06 6.35
CA LEU A 19 -22.82 1.86 5.98
C LEU A 19 -22.70 2.39 4.55
N ALA A 20 -21.53 2.86 4.14
CA ALA A 20 -21.26 3.28 2.76
C ALA A 20 -21.47 2.12 1.77
N ARG A 21 -21.00 0.91 2.10
CA ARG A 21 -21.24 -0.29 1.27
C ARG A 21 -22.73 -0.62 1.17
N LEU A 22 -23.46 -0.55 2.28
CA LEU A 22 -24.91 -0.79 2.30
C LEU A 22 -25.66 0.25 1.47
N GLN A 23 -25.25 1.52 1.52
CA GLN A 23 -25.83 2.58 0.71
C GLN A 23 -25.65 2.30 -0.79
N VAL A 24 -24.45 1.90 -1.22
CA VAL A 24 -24.19 1.53 -2.63
C VAL A 24 -25.08 0.37 -3.07
N LEU A 25 -25.19 -0.67 -2.24
CA LEU A 25 -26.04 -1.83 -2.53
C LEU A 25 -27.52 -1.45 -2.59
N ALA A 26 -28.00 -0.59 -1.68
CA ALA A 26 -29.38 -0.14 -1.64
C ALA A 26 -29.76 0.62 -2.92
N VAL A 27 -28.95 1.62 -3.31
CA VAL A 27 -29.19 2.43 -4.52
C VAL A 27 -29.15 1.55 -5.77
N LYS A 28 -28.16 0.65 -5.89
CA LYS A 28 -28.09 -0.27 -7.04
C LYS A 28 -29.25 -1.28 -7.06
N SER A 29 -29.70 -1.75 -5.90
CA SER A 29 -30.83 -2.69 -5.82
C SER A 29 -32.16 -2.03 -6.19
N GLU A 30 -32.39 -0.80 -5.73
CA GLU A 30 -33.56 -0.01 -6.10
C GLU A 30 -33.59 0.25 -7.61
N ALA A 31 -32.46 0.68 -8.19
CA ALA A 31 -32.34 0.92 -9.63
C ALA A 31 -32.55 -0.36 -10.47
N ALA A 32 -32.11 -1.51 -9.99
CA ALA A 32 -32.25 -2.79 -10.68
C ALA A 32 -33.62 -3.47 -10.47
N GLY A 33 -34.46 -2.98 -9.54
CA GLY A 33 -35.72 -3.63 -9.15
C GLY A 33 -35.53 -5.01 -8.49
N ARG A 34 -34.31 -5.35 -8.06
CA ARG A 34 -33.95 -6.61 -7.39
C ARG A 34 -32.81 -6.38 -6.42
N ILE A 35 -32.64 -7.28 -5.45
CA ILE A 35 -31.44 -7.25 -4.60
C ILE A 35 -30.19 -7.51 -5.46
N VAL A 36 -29.24 -6.57 -5.40
CA VAL A 36 -27.92 -6.66 -6.03
C VAL A 36 -26.92 -7.14 -4.98
N THR A 37 -26.07 -8.09 -5.37
CA THR A 37 -25.08 -8.67 -4.44
C THR A 37 -23.76 -7.88 -4.46
N VAL A 38 -22.91 -8.11 -3.45
CA VAL A 38 -21.55 -7.55 -3.44
C VAL A 38 -20.73 -8.05 -4.64
N GLU A 39 -20.95 -9.30 -5.07
CA GLU A 39 -20.28 -9.86 -6.24
C GLU A 39 -20.71 -9.16 -7.53
N ASP A 40 -22.02 -8.91 -7.70
CA ASP A 40 -22.54 -8.19 -8.87
C ASP A 40 -21.82 -6.84 -9.03
N VAL A 41 -21.73 -6.06 -7.95
CA VAL A 41 -21.06 -4.75 -7.94
C VAL A 41 -19.57 -4.87 -8.24
N ALA A 42 -18.89 -5.86 -7.66
CA ALA A 42 -17.46 -6.06 -7.89
C ALA A 42 -17.17 -6.46 -9.35
N VAL A 43 -17.95 -7.37 -9.91
CA VAL A 43 -17.81 -7.84 -11.29
C VAL A 43 -18.13 -6.73 -12.29
N GLU A 44 -19.17 -5.93 -12.05
CA GLU A 44 -19.48 -4.74 -12.84
C GLU A 44 -18.30 -3.76 -12.84
N HIS A 45 -17.78 -3.42 -11.66
CA HIS A 45 -16.62 -2.53 -11.52
C HIS A 45 -15.37 -3.06 -12.23
N TRP A 46 -15.10 -4.37 -12.15
CA TRP A 46 -13.97 -4.98 -12.85
C TRP A 46 -14.14 -5.02 -14.36
N LYS A 47 -15.38 -5.11 -14.87
CA LYS A 47 -15.64 -5.01 -16.31
C LYS A 47 -15.35 -3.62 -16.84
N GLU A 48 -15.67 -2.58 -16.06
CA GLU A 48 -15.49 -1.20 -16.47
C GLU A 48 -14.04 -0.70 -16.34
N LEU A 49 -13.36 -1.06 -15.23
CA LEU A 49 -12.06 -0.48 -14.87
C LEU A 49 -10.91 -1.50 -14.86
N GLY A 50 -11.19 -2.76 -15.19
CA GLY A 50 -10.25 -3.86 -15.06
C GLY A 50 -10.11 -4.37 -13.62
N ARG A 51 -9.41 -5.49 -13.46
CA ARG A 51 -9.19 -6.13 -12.17
C ARG A 51 -7.73 -6.06 -11.76
N ASN A 52 -7.48 -5.43 -10.62
CA ASN A 52 -6.17 -5.44 -9.97
C ASN A 52 -6.10 -6.61 -8.98
N TYR A 53 -5.18 -7.55 -9.22
CA TYR A 53 -4.89 -8.62 -8.27
C TYR A 53 -3.93 -8.10 -7.19
N TYR A 54 -4.25 -8.35 -5.93
CA TYR A 54 -3.46 -7.90 -4.79
C TYR A 54 -3.21 -9.07 -3.83
N ALA A 55 -1.95 -9.25 -3.44
CA ALA A 55 -1.53 -10.17 -2.41
C ALA A 55 -0.48 -9.49 -1.52
N ARG A 56 -0.43 -9.87 -0.25
CA ARG A 56 0.56 -9.37 0.71
C ARG A 56 1.23 -10.55 1.41
N TYR A 57 2.55 -10.59 1.31
CA TYR A 57 3.38 -11.56 2.02
C TYR A 57 4.01 -10.88 3.23
N ASN A 58 3.83 -11.47 4.41
CA ASN A 58 4.45 -11.01 5.64
C ASN A 58 5.51 -12.03 6.07
N PHE A 59 6.74 -11.58 6.24
CA PHE A 59 7.83 -12.37 6.81
C PHE A 59 8.03 -11.93 8.25
N GLU A 60 7.52 -12.72 9.19
CA GLU A 60 7.54 -12.40 10.63
C GLU A 60 8.65 -13.17 11.35
N GLY A 61 9.22 -12.57 12.40
CA GLY A 61 10.26 -13.21 13.21
C GLY A 61 11.61 -13.37 12.50
N VAL A 62 11.86 -12.61 11.42
CA VAL A 62 13.14 -12.58 10.72
C VAL A 62 14.20 -11.81 11.50
N ASP A 63 15.46 -12.19 11.34
CA ASP A 63 16.59 -11.47 11.95
C ASP A 63 16.74 -10.08 11.33
N ALA A 64 17.03 -9.09 12.19
CA ALA A 64 17.04 -7.69 11.77
C ALA A 64 18.21 -7.37 10.81
N PRO A 65 19.46 -7.74 11.12
CA PRO A 65 20.58 -7.67 10.18
C PRO A 65 20.28 -8.24 8.79
N ASP A 66 19.73 -9.46 8.72
CA ASP A 66 19.44 -10.15 7.47
C ASP A 66 18.35 -9.43 6.65
N ALA A 67 17.29 -8.96 7.32
CA ALA A 67 16.22 -8.21 6.67
C ALA A 67 16.71 -6.85 6.14
N GLU A 68 17.59 -6.16 6.88
CA GLU A 68 18.22 -4.92 6.39
C GLU A 68 19.14 -5.18 5.20
N GLN A 69 19.93 -6.25 5.24
CA GLN A 69 20.79 -6.65 4.13
C GLN A 69 19.93 -6.91 2.88
N THR A 70 18.84 -7.66 3.01
CA THR A 70 17.93 -7.95 1.90
C THR A 70 17.33 -6.67 1.32
N MET A 71 16.86 -5.73 2.15
CA MET A 71 16.34 -4.44 1.67
C MET A 71 17.42 -3.58 0.99
N ARG A 72 18.68 -3.63 1.47
CA ARG A 72 19.81 -2.95 0.83
C ARG A 72 20.14 -3.56 -0.53
N GLU A 73 20.16 -4.88 -0.63
CA GLU A 73 20.46 -5.62 -1.86
C GLU A 73 19.37 -5.44 -2.92
N MET A 74 18.10 -5.62 -2.54
CA MET A 74 16.95 -5.22 -3.39
C MET A 74 17.00 -3.72 -3.72
N GLY A 75 17.63 -2.95 -2.85
CA GLY A 75 17.88 -1.56 -3.05
C GLY A 75 19.03 -1.21 -4.00
N GLY A 76 19.94 -2.15 -4.27
CA GLY A 76 21.06 -1.96 -5.18
C GLY A 76 20.87 -2.69 -6.52
N ALA A 77 20.00 -3.70 -6.55
CA ALA A 77 19.74 -4.50 -7.73
C ALA A 77 19.09 -3.68 -8.85
N ALA A 78 19.70 -3.72 -10.04
CA ALA A 78 19.10 -3.21 -11.26
C ALA A 78 18.10 -4.24 -11.81
N LEU A 79 16.83 -3.84 -11.94
CA LEU A 79 15.77 -4.66 -12.55
C LEU A 79 15.35 -4.13 -13.93
N ALA A 80 15.94 -3.01 -14.36
CA ALA A 80 15.75 -2.45 -15.69
C ALA A 80 16.15 -3.49 -16.76
N GLY A 81 15.20 -3.91 -17.59
CA GLY A 81 15.44 -4.94 -18.62
C GLY A 81 15.62 -6.36 -18.07
N ALA A 82 15.39 -6.59 -16.77
CA ALA A 82 15.33 -7.94 -16.22
C ALA A 82 13.94 -8.52 -16.50
N GLU A 83 13.90 -9.69 -17.15
CA GLU A 83 12.67 -10.45 -17.31
C GLU A 83 12.43 -11.30 -16.06
N VAL A 84 11.27 -11.08 -15.43
CA VAL A 84 10.84 -11.91 -14.29
C VAL A 84 9.59 -12.65 -14.72
N ARG A 85 9.73 -13.96 -14.97
CA ARG A 85 8.62 -14.86 -15.33
C ARG A 85 7.75 -14.33 -16.49
N GLY A 86 8.36 -13.80 -17.54
CA GLY A 86 7.66 -13.28 -18.71
C GLY A 86 7.18 -11.82 -18.62
N HIS A 87 7.49 -11.11 -17.54
CA HIS A 87 7.23 -9.68 -17.41
C HIS A 87 8.53 -8.88 -17.43
N GLU A 88 8.63 -7.92 -18.34
CA GLU A 88 9.76 -6.99 -18.41
C GLU A 88 9.65 -5.94 -17.31
N GLY A 89 10.72 -5.80 -16.53
CA GLY A 89 10.82 -4.79 -15.49
C GLY A 89 10.96 -3.39 -16.11
N ARG A 90 10.01 -2.50 -15.79
CA ARG A 90 10.16 -1.06 -16.08
C ARG A 90 11.07 -0.46 -15.01
N ASP A 91 12.04 0.35 -15.43
CA ASP A 91 12.99 1.01 -14.54
C ASP A 91 12.33 2.20 -13.81
N GLU A 92 11.41 1.90 -12.89
CA GLU A 92 10.91 2.87 -11.92
C GLU A 92 11.11 2.34 -10.51
N ARG A 93 12.38 2.02 -10.20
CA ARG A 93 12.80 1.86 -8.82
C ARG A 93 12.82 3.22 -8.14
N ARG A 94 11.76 3.54 -7.41
CA ARG A 94 11.76 4.68 -6.49
C ARG A 94 11.87 4.15 -5.07
N ALA A 95 12.96 4.53 -4.38
CA ALA A 95 12.86 4.66 -2.93
C ALA A 95 11.71 5.64 -2.70
N CYS A 96 10.61 5.18 -2.10
CA CYS A 96 9.42 6.01 -1.98
C CYS A 96 9.75 7.21 -1.08
N VAL A 97 9.90 8.37 -1.72
CA VAL A 97 10.02 9.68 -1.07
C VAL A 97 8.68 10.36 -1.25
N GLN A 98 8.00 10.59 -0.14
CA GLN A 98 6.72 11.30 -0.12
C GLN A 98 6.95 12.71 0.37
N ARG A 99 6.56 13.71 -0.43
CA ARG A 99 6.49 15.11 0.00
C ARG A 99 5.03 15.43 0.32
N THR A 100 4.78 15.98 1.49
CA THR A 100 3.44 16.41 1.88
C THR A 100 3.15 17.79 1.26
N PRO A 101 1.96 18.01 0.70
CA PRO A 101 1.60 19.32 0.14
C PRO A 101 1.13 20.32 1.21
N VAL A 102 0.81 19.87 2.42
CA VAL A 102 0.25 20.71 3.49
C VAL A 102 1.35 21.46 4.25
N ASP A 103 2.36 20.74 4.74
CA ASP A 103 3.46 21.29 5.55
C ASP A 103 4.83 21.18 4.86
N GLY A 104 4.90 20.60 3.65
CA GLY A 104 6.13 20.48 2.87
C GLY A 104 7.14 19.46 3.41
N SER A 105 6.76 18.67 4.43
CA SER A 105 7.61 17.64 5.02
C SER A 105 7.94 16.54 4.00
N VAL A 106 9.13 15.94 4.14
CA VAL A 106 9.65 14.93 3.21
C VAL A 106 9.94 13.66 3.98
N SER A 107 9.16 12.61 3.71
CA SER A 107 9.34 11.27 4.27
C SER A 107 10.14 10.41 3.30
N LYS A 108 11.31 9.94 3.72
CA LYS A 108 12.16 9.01 2.95
C LYS A 108 11.91 7.57 3.40
N ASN A 109 12.44 6.60 2.64
CA ASN A 109 12.46 5.17 2.99
C ASN A 109 11.07 4.53 3.19
N GLN A 110 10.05 4.95 2.44
CA GLN A 110 8.68 4.39 2.53
C GLN A 110 8.52 3.05 1.78
N GLY A 111 9.59 2.25 1.74
CA GLY A 111 9.68 1.01 0.97
C GLY A 111 10.27 1.17 -0.43
N ILE A 112 10.45 0.03 -1.08
CA ILE A 112 10.95 -0.12 -2.45
C ILE A 112 9.76 -0.52 -3.32
N ARG A 113 9.54 0.22 -4.41
CA ARG A 113 8.53 -0.10 -5.41
C ARG A 113 9.20 -0.56 -6.70
N ILE A 114 8.68 -1.64 -7.25
CA ILE A 114 9.02 -2.17 -8.57
C ILE A 114 7.72 -2.10 -9.39
N ILE A 115 7.80 -1.56 -10.60
CA ILE A 115 6.66 -1.39 -11.50
C ILE A 115 7.03 -2.11 -12.78
N PHE A 116 6.18 -3.02 -13.26
CA PHE A 116 6.37 -3.68 -14.55
C PHE A 116 5.73 -2.86 -15.67
N GLU A 117 6.06 -3.17 -16.92
CA GLU A 117 5.50 -2.43 -18.08
C GLU A 117 3.98 -2.51 -18.19
N ASP A 118 3.38 -3.61 -17.73
CA ASP A 118 1.93 -3.79 -17.64
C ASP A 118 1.26 -2.94 -16.53
N GLY A 119 2.06 -2.14 -15.81
CA GLY A 119 1.61 -1.28 -14.72
C GLY A 119 1.41 -2.01 -13.39
N SER A 120 1.69 -3.32 -13.31
CA SER A 120 1.56 -4.10 -12.09
C SER A 120 2.61 -3.69 -11.05
N PRO A 121 2.21 -3.20 -9.86
CA PRO A 121 3.17 -2.77 -8.85
C PRO A 121 3.48 -3.90 -7.87
N HIS A 122 4.77 -4.06 -7.55
CA HIS A 122 5.23 -4.83 -6.41
C HIS A 122 5.87 -3.87 -5.41
N HIS A 123 5.49 -4.00 -4.14
CA HIS A 123 5.95 -3.12 -3.07
C HIS A 123 6.54 -3.92 -1.91
N PHE A 124 7.74 -3.54 -1.51
CA PHE A 124 8.49 -4.16 -0.42
C PHE A 124 8.72 -3.12 0.67
N SER A 125 8.41 -3.48 1.91
CA SER A 125 8.62 -2.62 3.08
C SER A 125 8.95 -3.47 4.30
N THR A 126 9.77 -2.91 5.18
CA THR A 126 10.06 -3.50 6.49
C THR A 126 9.34 -2.74 7.57
N LEU A 127 8.72 -3.45 8.50
CA LEU A 127 8.14 -2.89 9.72
C LEU A 127 8.94 -3.40 10.92
N TRP A 128 9.51 -2.49 11.70
CA TRP A 128 10.26 -2.84 12.90
C TRP A 128 9.40 -2.68 14.14
N HIS A 129 9.19 -3.77 14.88
CA HIS A 129 8.70 -3.67 16.25
C HIS A 129 9.91 -3.51 17.17
N ARG A 130 10.18 -2.30 17.67
CA ARG A 130 11.11 -2.13 18.79
C ARG A 130 10.48 -2.75 20.05
N ARG A 131 10.72 -4.03 20.31
CA ARG A 131 10.54 -4.60 21.64
C ARG A 131 11.72 -4.15 22.53
N GLY A 132 11.64 -2.95 23.09
CA GLY A 132 12.63 -2.50 24.08
C GLY A 132 12.79 -0.98 24.21
N ARG A 133 12.41 -0.46 25.38
CA ARG A 133 12.76 0.81 26.04
C ARG A 133 13.18 2.00 25.15
N CYS A 134 12.37 3.05 25.17
CA CYS A 134 12.77 4.41 24.85
C CYS A 134 14.04 4.79 25.64
N HIS A 135 15.21 4.69 25.04
CA HIS A 135 16.34 5.54 25.42
C HIS A 135 16.18 6.86 24.67
N ARG A 136 15.90 7.93 25.42
CA ARG A 136 16.06 9.30 24.93
C ARG A 136 17.54 9.47 24.59
N SER A 137 17.86 9.64 23.31
CA SER A 137 19.16 10.19 22.94
C SER A 137 19.22 11.65 23.41
N PRO A 138 20.34 12.11 23.99
CA PRO A 138 20.48 13.49 24.42
C PRO A 138 20.54 14.40 23.18
N LEU A 139 19.70 15.43 23.18
CA LEU A 139 19.75 16.54 22.24
C LEU A 139 21.15 17.16 22.27
N SER A 140 21.94 16.96 21.22
CA SER A 140 23.09 17.80 20.93
C SER A 140 22.56 19.18 20.53
N ARG A 141 22.67 20.14 21.45
CA ARG A 141 22.66 21.57 21.12
C ARG A 141 24.00 21.86 20.45
N GLU A 142 23.97 22.29 19.20
CA GLU A 142 25.01 23.15 18.66
C GLU A 142 24.36 24.48 18.27
N VAL A 143 25.05 25.53 18.68
CA VAL A 143 24.76 26.96 18.54
C VAL A 143 25.07 27.40 17.12
#